data_AF-A0A358CRR0-F1
#
_entry.id   AF-A0A358CRR0-F1
#
_cell.length_a   1.000
_cell.length_b   1.000
_cell.length_c   1.000
_cell.angle_alpha   90.00
_cell.angle_beta   90.00
_cell.angle_gamma   90.00
#
_symmetry.space_group_name_H-M   'P 1'
#
loop_
_entity.id
_entity.type
_entity.pdbx_description
1 polymer ?
#
loop_
_entity_poly.entity_id
_entity_poly.type
_entity_poly.pdbx_seq_one_letter_code
_entity_poly.pdbx_strand_id
1 'polypeptide(L)'
;LSQGFSLPTMSMVSTYERDVCWGKAIVFANKPLCVSSVFTSHLATCATSMEDQSFGWPVVTDLPRCGTVIRAGHPIVTIFASARSPRHVLRRLQEHVGEIVQGL
;
A
#
# COMPACT_ATOMS: atom_id res chain seq x y z
N LEU A 1 9.71 31.10 13.42
CA LEU A 1 8.69 30.31 12.72
C LEU A 1 9.02 28.83 12.88
N SER A 2 8.69 28.24 14.03
CA SER A 2 8.88 26.82 14.33
C SER A 2 7.50 26.19 14.51
N GLN A 3 6.84 25.89 13.39
CA GLN A 3 5.66 25.03 13.41
C GLN A 3 6.18 23.59 13.55
N GLY A 4 6.58 23.23 14.77
CA GLY A 4 6.96 21.87 15.12
C GLY A 4 5.71 20.99 15.04
N PHE A 5 5.79 19.91 14.28
CA PHE A 5 4.77 18.88 14.27
C PHE A 5 4.64 18.31 15.69
N SER A 6 3.50 18.53 16.34
CA SER A 6 3.18 17.88 17.60
C SER A 6 2.54 16.54 17.30
N LEU A 7 3.24 15.45 17.60
CA LEU A 7 2.64 14.12 17.58
C LEU A 7 1.58 14.03 18.69
N PRO A 8 0.38 13.47 18.42
CA PRO A 8 -0.60 13.25 19.45
C PRO A 8 -0.04 12.33 20.54
N THR A 9 -0.16 12.75 21.80
CA THR A 9 0.24 11.96 22.97
C THR A 9 -0.65 10.71 23.03
N MET A 10 -0.11 9.54 22.66
CA MET A 10 -0.87 8.29 22.72
C MET A 10 -1.19 7.94 24.18
N SER A 11 -2.50 7.89 24.47
CA SER A 11 -3.05 7.15 25.61
C SER A 11 -2.81 5.67 25.35
N MET A 12 -1.82 5.08 26.04
CA MET A 12 -1.57 3.64 26.02
C MET A 12 -2.65 2.90 26.81
N VAL A 13 -3.82 2.72 26.20
CA VAL A 13 -4.73 1.65 26.62
C VAL A 13 -4.26 0.38 25.91
N SER A 14 -3.30 -0.28 26.55
CA SER A 14 -2.81 -1.61 26.17
C SER A 14 -3.91 -2.64 26.43
N THR A 15 -4.80 -2.82 25.46
CA THR A 15 -5.64 -4.03 25.37
C THR A 15 -4.98 -4.98 24.39
N TYR A 16 -4.09 -5.84 24.90
CA TYR A 16 -3.53 -7.04 24.25
C TYR A 16 -3.48 -6.95 22.73
N GLU A 17 -2.45 -6.24 22.23
CA GLU A 17 -2.13 -6.21 20.82
C GLU A 17 -2.05 -7.66 20.32
N ARG A 18 -2.95 -8.02 19.41
CA ARG A 18 -2.71 -9.17 18.56
C ARG A 18 -1.38 -8.88 17.88
N ASP A 19 -0.40 -9.78 17.99
CA ASP A 19 0.88 -9.68 17.26
C ASP A 19 0.60 -9.68 15.75
N VAL A 20 0.22 -8.54 15.21
CA VAL A 20 -0.04 -8.31 13.80
C VAL A 20 1.26 -7.75 13.24
N CYS A 21 1.94 -8.59 12.47
CA CYS A 21 3.05 -8.16 11.64
C CYS A 21 2.51 -7.36 10.47
N TRP A 22 3.18 -6.25 10.16
CA TRP A 22 2.90 -5.42 9.00
C TRP A 22 4.06 -5.49 8.01
N GLY A 23 3.76 -5.36 6.73
CA GLY A 23 4.76 -5.26 5.68
C GLY A 23 4.27 -4.41 4.53
N LYS A 24 5.23 -4.00 3.70
CA LYS A 24 4.96 -3.27 2.47
C LYS A 24 5.76 -3.84 1.30
N ALA A 25 5.20 -3.73 0.11
CA ALA A 25 5.88 -3.96 -1.15
C ALA A 25 5.75 -2.72 -2.03
N ILE A 26 6.75 -2.46 -2.87
CA ILE A 26 6.72 -1.38 -3.85
C ILE A 26 6.87 -2.03 -5.22
N VAL A 27 5.91 -1.78 -6.11
CA VAL A 27 5.98 -2.27 -7.49
C VAL A 27 6.79 -1.26 -8.30
N PHE A 28 7.79 -1.75 -9.03
CA PHE A 28 8.62 -0.92 -9.90
C PHE A 28 8.33 -1.20 -11.36
N ALA A 29 8.38 -0.16 -12.20
CA ALA A 29 8.22 -0.30 -13.63
C ALA A 29 9.45 -0.97 -14.25
N ASN A 30 9.30 -2.11 -14.92
CA ASN A 30 10.40 -2.76 -15.63
C ASN A 30 10.73 -2.11 -16.98
N LYS A 31 9.78 -1.38 -17.56
CA LYS A 31 9.87 -0.61 -18.81
C LYS A 31 9.08 0.71 -18.65
N PRO A 32 9.26 1.70 -19.53
CA PRO A 32 8.39 2.88 -19.52
C PRO A 32 6.91 2.50 -19.59
N LEU A 33 6.10 3.04 -18.67
CA LEU A 33 4.69 2.76 -18.52
C LEU A 33 3.90 4.07 -18.61
N CYS A 34 2.95 4.16 -19.54
CA CYS A 34 1.95 5.22 -19.54
C CYS A 34 0.74 4.74 -18.73
N VAL A 35 0.41 5.45 -17.65
CA VAL A 35 -0.67 5.08 -16.74
C VAL A 35 -2.02 5.30 -17.43
N SER A 36 -2.73 4.21 -17.70
CA SER A 36 -4.05 4.26 -18.32
C SER A 36 -5.14 4.68 -17.32
N SER A 37 -6.27 5.16 -17.83
CA SER A 37 -7.46 5.43 -17.01
C SER A 37 -8.01 4.15 -16.38
N VAL A 38 -7.96 3.02 -17.11
CA VAL A 38 -8.37 1.69 -16.62
C VAL A 38 -7.53 1.28 -15.42
N PHE A 39 -6.20 1.40 -15.52
CA PHE A 39 -5.31 1.06 -14.40
C PHE A 39 -5.53 1.99 -13.20
N THR A 40 -5.72 3.28 -13.44
CA THR A 40 -6.02 4.25 -12.37
C THR A 40 -7.31 3.87 -11.62
N SER A 41 -8.37 3.51 -12.35
CA SER A 41 -9.63 3.05 -11.76
C SER A 41 -9.48 1.75 -10.99
N HIS A 42 -8.72 0.79 -11.54
CA HIS A 42 -8.40 -0.48 -10.86
C HIS A 42 -7.71 -0.23 -9.52
N LEU A 43 -6.66 0.60 -9.52
CA LEU A 43 -5.95 0.96 -8.29
C LEU A 43 -6.83 1.69 -7.28
N ALA A 44 -7.71 2.58 -7.75
CA ALA A 44 -8.66 3.27 -6.88
C ALA A 44 -9.61 2.28 -6.20
N THR A 45 -10.08 1.25 -6.92
CA THR A 45 -10.89 0.17 -6.34
C THR A 45 -10.09 -0.60 -5.28
N CYS A 46 -8.85 -1.00 -5.58
CA CYS A 46 -7.99 -1.69 -4.61
C CYS A 46 -7.71 -0.84 -3.36
N ALA A 47 -7.52 0.48 -3.51
CA ALA A 47 -7.26 1.40 -2.42
C ALA A 47 -8.45 1.58 -1.45
N THR A 48 -9.67 1.21 -1.85
CA THR A 48 -10.83 1.19 -0.93
C THR A 48 -10.80 0.00 0.03
N SER A 49 -10.02 -1.05 -0.29
CA SER A 49 -9.81 -2.20 0.60
C SER A 49 -8.86 -1.83 1.74
N MET A 50 -9.19 -2.25 2.96
CA MET A 50 -8.41 -1.96 4.17
C MET A 50 -7.74 -3.23 4.70
N GLU A 51 -6.46 -3.11 5.02
CA GLU A 51 -5.72 -4.07 5.84
C GLU A 51 -6.07 -3.87 7.31
N ASP A 52 -6.41 -4.98 7.99
CA ASP A 52 -6.83 -5.05 9.40
C ASP A 52 -7.82 -3.94 9.81
N GLN A 53 -9.11 -4.29 9.92
CA GLN A 53 -10.21 -3.35 10.22
C GLN A 53 -10.02 -2.51 11.48
N SER A 54 -9.10 -2.89 12.38
CA SER A 54 -8.84 -2.21 13.65
C SER A 54 -7.85 -1.03 13.56
N PHE A 55 -6.85 -1.09 12.68
CA PHE A 55 -5.84 -0.03 12.51
C PHE A 55 -5.85 0.61 11.11
N GLY A 56 -6.39 -0.11 10.11
CA GLY A 56 -6.88 0.42 8.84
C GLY A 56 -5.86 1.16 7.98
N TRP A 57 -4.88 0.45 7.43
CA TRP A 57 -4.12 0.99 6.29
C TRP A 57 -4.81 0.57 4.99
N PRO A 58 -4.90 1.44 3.96
CA PRO A 58 -5.36 1.01 2.65
C PRO A 58 -4.39 -0.05 2.10
N VAL A 59 -4.92 -1.04 1.37
CA VAL A 59 -4.09 -2.06 0.71
C VAL A 59 -3.09 -1.40 -0.27
N VAL A 60 -3.46 -0.26 -0.84
CA VAL A 60 -2.70 0.42 -1.90
C VAL A 60 -2.58 1.93 -1.63
N THR A 61 -1.39 2.50 -1.78
CA THR A 61 -1.11 3.96 -1.71
C THR A 61 -0.20 4.42 -2.84
N ASP A 62 0.08 5.73 -2.90
CA ASP A 62 0.93 6.35 -3.92
C ASP A 62 0.37 6.19 -5.34
N LEU A 63 -0.95 6.33 -5.46
CA LEU A 63 -1.69 6.14 -6.71
C LEU A 63 -1.20 7.12 -7.81
N PRO A 64 -0.68 6.62 -8.94
CA PRO A 64 -0.25 7.49 -10.03
C PRO A 64 -1.48 8.08 -10.74
N ARG A 65 -1.31 9.29 -11.29
CA ARG A 65 -2.37 9.93 -12.08
C ARG A 65 -2.42 9.33 -13.49
N CYS A 66 -3.63 9.17 -14.03
CA CYS A 66 -3.82 8.82 -15.44
C CYS A 66 -3.02 9.77 -16.36
N GLY A 67 -2.39 9.20 -17.38
CA GLY A 67 -1.51 9.91 -18.32
C GLY A 67 -0.07 10.12 -17.82
N THR A 68 0.23 9.78 -16.56
CA THR A 68 1.61 9.83 -16.06
C THR A 68 2.47 8.81 -16.80
N VAL A 69 3.68 9.21 -17.22
CA VAL A 69 4.67 8.30 -17.77
C VAL A 69 5.68 7.95 -16.69
N ILE A 70 5.68 6.70 -16.24
CA ILE A 70 6.61 6.16 -15.25
C ILE A 70 7.78 5.55 -16.00
N ARG A 71 9.00 5.98 -15.67
CA ARG A 71 10.23 5.47 -16.31
C ARG A 71 10.56 4.08 -15.79
N ALA A 72 11.29 3.29 -16.57
CA ALA A 72 11.86 2.05 -16.06
C ALA A 72 12.68 2.30 -14.77
N GLY A 73 12.61 1.36 -13.83
CA GLY A 73 13.24 1.44 -12.52
C GLY A 73 12.56 2.38 -11.51
N HIS A 74 11.44 3.03 -11.86
CA HIS A 74 10.74 3.94 -10.95
C HIS A 74 9.53 3.25 -10.28
N PRO A 75 9.18 3.65 -9.05
CA PRO A 75 8.04 3.09 -8.34
C PRO A 75 6.73 3.44 -9.05
N ILE A 76 5.81 2.47 -9.06
CA ILE A 76 4.45 2.60 -9.58
C ILE A 76 3.49 2.86 -8.43
N VAL A 77 3.55 2.02 -7.39
CA VAL A 77 2.57 2.00 -6.30
C VAL A 77 3.15 1.28 -5.07
N THR A 78 2.67 1.65 -3.87
CA THR A 78 2.99 0.96 -2.62
C THR A 78 1.82 0.11 -2.17
N ILE A 79 2.11 -1.10 -1.69
CA ILE A 79 1.14 -2.11 -1.27
C ILE A 79 1.41 -2.48 0.18
N PHE A 80 0.37 -2.61 0.98
CA PHE A 80 0.46 -3.03 2.38
C PHE A 80 -0.17 -4.41 2.59
N ALA A 81 0.33 -5.12 3.59
CA ALA A 81 -0.33 -6.31 4.12
C ALA A 81 -0.07 -6.45 5.61
N SER A 82 -1.02 -7.05 6.30
CA SER A 82 -0.98 -7.38 7.72
C SER A 82 -1.26 -8.87 7.91
N ALA A 83 -0.59 -9.52 8.86
CA ALA A 83 -0.88 -10.91 9.25
C ALA A 83 -0.26 -11.25 10.61
N ARG A 84 -0.62 -12.41 11.18
CA ARG A 84 -0.07 -12.88 12.46
C ARG A 84 1.39 -13.38 12.40
N SER A 85 2.02 -13.38 11.21
CA SER A 85 3.42 -13.78 11.08
C SER A 85 4.06 -13.16 9.84
N PRO A 86 5.39 -12.94 9.84
CA PRO A 86 6.08 -12.35 8.68
C PRO A 86 5.94 -13.18 7.40
N ARG A 87 5.89 -14.52 7.52
CA ARG A 87 5.67 -15.41 6.37
C ARG A 87 4.30 -15.20 5.73
N HIS A 88 3.27 -15.02 6.53
CA HIS A 88 1.93 -14.74 6.02
C HIS A 88 1.80 -13.33 5.44
N VAL A 89 2.50 -12.34 6.01
CA VAL A 89 2.60 -11.00 5.42
C VAL A 89 3.21 -11.08 4.01
N LEU A 90 4.33 -11.79 3.86
CA LEU A 90 4.97 -11.94 2.56
C LEU A 90 4.04 -12.60 1.52
N ARG A 91 3.34 -13.68 1.90
CA ARG A 91 2.37 -14.33 1.02
C ARG A 91 1.26 -13.38 0.59
N ARG A 92 0.68 -12.62 1.53
CA ARG A 92 -0.36 -11.62 1.22
C ARG A 92 0.15 -10.50 0.31
N LEU A 93 1.36 -10.01 0.55
CA LEU A 93 1.98 -9.02 -0.34
C LEU A 93 2.12 -9.57 -1.76
N GLN A 94 2.50 -10.84 -1.93
CA GLN A 94 2.59 -11.47 -3.25
C GLN A 94 1.22 -11.60 -3.93
N GLU A 95 0.18 -11.96 -3.18
CA GLU A 95 -1.22 -12.02 -3.65
C GLU A 95 -1.68 -10.64 -4.14
N HIS A 96 -1.58 -9.60 -3.30
CA HIS A 96 -1.97 -8.22 -3.68
C HIS A 96 -1.16 -7.68 -4.86
N VAL A 97 0.16 -7.94 -4.90
CA VAL A 97 0.99 -7.56 -6.05
C VAL A 97 0.46 -8.23 -7.32
N GLY A 98 0.10 -9.51 -7.27
CA GLY A 98 -0.48 -10.23 -8.41
C GLY A 98 -1.76 -9.59 -8.91
N GLU A 99 -2.70 -9.28 -8.01
CA GLU A 99 -3.98 -8.63 -8.33
C GLU A 99 -3.80 -7.24 -8.94
N ILE A 100 -2.84 -6.47 -8.43
CA ILE A 100 -2.56 -5.11 -8.91
C ILE A 100 -1.89 -5.14 -10.27
N VAL A 101 -0.92 -6.04 -10.46
CA VAL A 101 -0.18 -6.18 -11.73
C VAL A 101 -1.07 -6.71 -12.85
N GLN A 102 -2.15 -7.45 -12.57
CA GLN A 102 -3.13 -7.83 -13.58
C GLN A 102 -3.84 -6.65 -14.25
N GLY A 103 -3.86 -5.47 -13.61
CA GLY A 103 -4.45 -4.26 -14.17
C GLY A 103 -3.48 -3.40 -15.00
N LEU A 104 -2.19 -3.76 -15.07
CA LEU A 104 -1.13 -3.00 -15.77
C LEU A 104 -1.14 -3.19 -17.29
#